data_AF-M5C9B1-F1
#
_entry.id   AF-M5C9B1-F1
#
_cell.length_a   1.000
_cell.length_b   1.000
_cell.length_c   1.000
_cell.angle_alpha   90.00
_cell.angle_beta   90.00
_cell.angle_gamma   90.00
#
_symmetry.space_group_name_H-M   'P 1'
#
loop_
_entity.id
_entity.type
_entity.pdbx_description
1 polymer ?
#
loop_
_entity_poly.entity_id
_entity_poly.type
_entity_poly.pdbx_seq_one_letter_code
_entity_poly.pdbx_strand_id
1 'polypeptide(L)'
;MIWPVSLLLALATLVAAQESTPDYQNPLLAKVLLYTYTNGFRHDSIPTAIQQLKAWGPYYNISFDATEDQKDFNVSNLVKYDALMFVHTTENSK
;
A
#
# COMPACT_ATOMS: atom_id res chain seq x y z
N MET A 1 -46.56 11.18 -32.96
CA MET A 1 -45.33 10.39 -32.97
C MET A 1 -44.13 11.33 -33.06
N ILE A 2 -43.68 11.88 -31.95
CA ILE A 2 -42.29 12.37 -31.75
C ILE A 2 -42.09 12.42 -30.23
N TRP A 3 -41.30 11.50 -29.66
CA TRP A 3 -40.91 11.56 -28.24
C TRP A 3 -40.08 12.84 -28.01
N PRO A 4 -40.25 13.57 -26.88
CA PRO A 4 -39.40 14.70 -26.61
C PRO A 4 -37.99 14.19 -26.33
N VAL A 5 -37.04 14.85 -26.99
CA VAL A 5 -35.60 14.68 -26.91
C VAL A 5 -35.11 15.06 -25.51
N SER A 6 -35.49 14.27 -24.51
CA SER A 6 -35.11 14.50 -23.11
C SER A 6 -34.42 13.29 -22.49
N LEU A 7 -34.38 12.15 -23.19
CA LEU A 7 -33.72 10.93 -22.69
C LEU A 7 -32.24 10.82 -23.10
N LEU A 8 -31.78 11.60 -24.08
CA LEU A 8 -30.40 11.54 -24.59
C LEU A 8 -29.41 12.44 -23.85
N LEU A 9 -29.88 13.32 -22.94
CA LEU A 9 -29.00 14.19 -22.15
C LEU A 9 -28.75 13.69 -20.71
N ALA A 10 -29.35 12.57 -20.32
CA ALA A 10 -29.16 11.99 -18.98
C ALA A 10 -28.08 10.88 -18.94
N LEU A 11 -27.63 10.36 -20.10
CA LEU A 11 -26.65 9.28 -20.15
C LEU A 11 -25.19 9.74 -20.33
N ALA A 12 -24.95 11.02 -20.63
CA ALA A 12 -23.60 11.55 -20.84
C ALA A 12 -22.92 12.08 -19.56
N THR A 13 -23.66 12.28 -18.47
CA THR A 13 -23.13 12.88 -17.23
C THR A 13 -22.77 11.86 -16.15
N LEU A 14 -23.08 10.57 -16.33
CA LEU A 14 -22.74 9.54 -15.33
C LEU A 14 -21.41 8.80 -15.60
N VAL A 15 -20.80 8.99 -16.77
CA VAL A 15 -19.49 8.37 -17.14
C VAL A 15 -18.33 9.35 -16.91
N ALA A 16 -18.48 10.29 -15.98
CA ALA A 16 -17.41 11.20 -15.54
C ALA A 16 -17.30 11.25 -14.02
N ALA A 17 -17.87 10.26 -13.32
CA ALA A 17 -17.58 10.03 -11.91
C ALA A 17 -16.19 9.38 -11.77
N GLN A 18 -15.18 10.20 -12.04
CA GLN A 18 -14.03 10.35 -11.16
C GLN A 18 -13.23 9.09 -10.89
N GLU A 19 -12.60 8.54 -11.94
CA GLU A 19 -11.26 7.99 -11.73
C GLU A 19 -10.32 9.19 -11.51
N SER A 20 -10.26 9.69 -10.28
CA SER A 20 -9.14 10.51 -9.85
C SER A 20 -7.92 9.61 -9.84
N THR A 21 -7.20 9.58 -10.95
CA THR A 21 -5.84 9.07 -10.93
C THR A 21 -5.07 9.91 -9.92
N PRO A 22 -4.42 9.31 -8.90
CA PRO A 22 -3.61 10.09 -8.00
C PRO A 22 -2.49 10.73 -8.83
N ASP A 23 -2.51 12.06 -8.91
CA ASP A 23 -1.50 12.89 -9.60
C ASP A 23 -0.13 12.85 -8.90
N TYR A 24 0.02 11.97 -7.90
CA TYR A 24 1.28 11.70 -7.24
C TYR A 24 2.11 10.74 -8.12
N GLN A 25 2.83 11.32 -9.07
CA GLN A 25 3.96 10.64 -9.72
C GLN A 25 5.19 10.87 -8.85
N ASN A 26 5.55 9.92 -7.98
CA ASN A 26 6.88 9.92 -7.40
C ASN A 26 7.86 9.35 -8.43
N PRO A 27 8.72 10.17 -9.06
CA PRO A 27 9.68 9.67 -10.04
C PRO A 27 10.76 8.78 -9.40
N LEU A 28 10.86 8.79 -8.07
CA LEU A 28 11.79 7.99 -7.31
C LEU A 28 11.09 6.73 -6.77
N LEU A 29 11.79 5.60 -6.84
CA LEU A 29 11.35 4.34 -6.23
C LEU A 29 11.35 4.52 -4.71
N ALA A 30 10.17 4.63 -4.10
CA ALA A 30 10.07 4.72 -2.64
C ALA A 30 10.55 3.41 -2.02
N LYS A 31 11.29 3.49 -0.92
CA LYS A 31 11.81 2.33 -0.21
C LYS A 31 11.18 2.22 1.17
N VAL A 32 10.46 1.12 1.40
CA VAL A 32 9.68 0.91 2.62
C VAL A 32 10.21 -0.32 3.36
N LEU A 33 10.43 -0.18 4.66
CA LEU A 33 10.74 -1.31 5.53
C LEU A 33 9.45 -1.86 6.13
N LEU A 34 9.08 -3.07 5.73
CA LEU A 34 8.03 -3.86 6.35
C LEU A 34 8.57 -4.47 7.64
N TYR A 35 7.91 -4.20 8.74
CA TYR A 35 8.22 -4.82 10.02
C TYR A 35 7.06 -5.73 10.45
N THR A 36 7.38 -6.99 10.70
CA THR A 36 6.46 -7.98 11.28
C THR A 36 7.03 -8.42 12.62
N TYR A 37 6.18 -8.73 13.59
CA TYR A 37 6.66 -9.16 14.90
C TYR A 37 5.61 -9.99 15.61
N THR A 38 6.04 -11.12 16.15
CA THR A 38 5.15 -12.06 16.84
C THR A 38 5.75 -12.40 18.19
N ASN A 39 5.01 -12.14 19.26
CA ASN A 39 5.34 -12.57 20.62
C ASN A 39 4.25 -13.52 21.12
N GLY A 40 4.50 -14.83 21.03
CA GLY A 40 3.54 -15.88 21.39
C GLY A 40 2.78 -16.45 20.19
N PHE A 41 1.80 -15.71 19.65
CA PHE A 41 1.01 -16.18 18.50
C PHE A 41 1.58 -15.65 17.17
N ARG A 42 1.73 -16.55 16.19
CA ARG A 42 2.14 -16.20 14.83
C ARG A 42 0.93 -16.23 13.90
N HIS A 43 0.69 -15.10 13.22
CA HIS A 43 -0.30 -15.04 12.14
C HIS A 43 0.24 -15.75 10.89
N ASP A 44 -0.45 -16.78 10.43
CA ASP A 44 -0.08 -17.51 9.21
C ASP A 44 -0.13 -16.64 7.94
N SER A 45 -0.80 -15.49 7.99
CA SER A 45 -0.87 -14.52 6.89
C SER A 45 0.41 -13.70 6.69
N ILE A 46 1.36 -13.69 7.63
CA ILE A 46 2.59 -12.88 7.55
C ILE A 46 3.39 -13.16 6.26
N PRO A 47 3.73 -14.41 5.91
CA PRO A 47 4.48 -14.70 4.69
C PRO A 47 3.72 -14.28 3.43
N THR A 48 2.41 -14.51 3.39
CA THR A 48 1.54 -14.12 2.27
C THR A 48 1.48 -12.60 2.11
N ALA A 49 1.34 -11.85 3.19
CA ALA A 49 1.32 -10.39 3.16
C ALA A 49 2.65 -9.83 2.62
N ILE A 50 3.79 -10.32 3.12
CA ILE A 50 5.12 -9.89 2.63
C ILE A 50 5.27 -10.21 1.14
N GLN A 51 4.91 -11.42 0.72
CA GLN A 51 5.00 -11.84 -0.67
C GLN A 51 4.17 -10.94 -1.58
N GLN A 52 2.92 -10.69 -1.19
CA GLN A 52 1.99 -9.91 -2.02
C GLN A 52 2.39 -8.44 -2.08
N LEU A 53 2.83 -7.84 -0.98
CA LEU A 53 3.34 -6.47 -0.95
C LEU A 53 4.57 -6.32 -1.86
N LYS A 54 5.51 -7.26 -1.82
CA LYS A 54 6.67 -7.26 -2.72
C LYS A 54 6.27 -7.46 -4.19
N ALA A 55 5.30 -8.33 -4.47
CA ALA A 55 4.81 -8.54 -5.82
C ALA A 55 4.08 -7.31 -6.39
N TRP A 56 3.38 -6.56 -5.54
CA TRP A 56 2.59 -5.40 -5.96
C TRP A 56 3.36 -4.07 -5.93
N GLY A 57 4.43 -3.98 -5.13
CA GLY A 57 5.25 -2.77 -4.98
C GLY A 57 5.63 -2.09 -6.30
N PRO A 58 6.13 -2.82 -7.31
CA PRO A 58 6.50 -2.22 -8.60
C PRO A 58 5.35 -1.50 -9.32
N TYR A 59 4.10 -1.95 -9.17
CA TYR A 59 2.94 -1.27 -9.78
C TYR A 59 2.67 0.11 -9.16
N TYR A 60 3.17 0.35 -7.94
CA TYR A 60 3.03 1.61 -7.20
C TYR A 60 4.34 2.37 -7.08
N ASN A 61 5.39 1.96 -7.80
CA ASN A 61 6.73 2.53 -7.69
C ASN A 61 7.31 2.46 -6.26
N ILE A 62 7.06 1.33 -5.57
CA ILE A 62 7.55 1.05 -4.21
C ILE A 62 8.41 -0.22 -4.21
N SER A 63 9.51 -0.18 -3.46
CA SER A 63 10.31 -1.34 -3.09
C SER A 63 10.15 -1.64 -1.60
N PHE A 64 10.00 -2.92 -1.28
CA PHE A 64 9.81 -3.37 0.10
C PHE A 64 10.97 -4.26 0.55
N ASP A 65 11.62 -3.89 1.65
CA ASP A 65 12.44 -4.81 2.45
C ASP A 65 11.59 -5.28 3.64
N ALA A 66 11.82 -6.49 4.14
CA ALA A 66 11.05 -7.02 5.26
C ALA A 66 11.99 -7.51 6.37
N THR A 67 11.64 -7.22 7.61
CA THR A 67 12.39 -7.68 8.79
C THR A 67 11.46 -8.03 9.95
N GLU A 68 11.90 -8.99 10.75
CA GLU A 68 11.33 -9.29 12.08
C GLU A 68 12.28 -8.86 13.22
N ASP A 69 13.48 -8.35 12.89
CA ASP A 69 14.49 -7.97 13.88
C ASP A 69 14.30 -6.53 14.36
N GLN A 70 14.04 -6.37 15.66
CA GLN A 70 13.94 -5.07 16.32
C GLN A 70 15.22 -4.24 16.24
N LYS A 71 16.38 -4.89 16.08
CA LYS A 71 17.67 -4.20 15.97
C LYS A 71 17.78 -3.36 14.70
N ASP A 72 16.94 -3.60 13.70
CA ASP A 72 16.88 -2.80 12.48
C ASP A 72 16.31 -1.39 12.70
N PHE A 73 15.70 -1.12 13.86
CA PHE A 73 15.20 0.19 14.27
C PHE A 73 16.32 1.05 14.86
N ASN A 74 17.31 1.34 14.02
CA ASN A 74 18.42 2.22 14.35
C ASN A 74 18.68 3.22 13.21
N VAL A 75 19.23 4.39 13.54
CA VAL A 75 19.41 5.51 12.60
C VAL A 75 20.17 5.09 11.34
N SER A 76 21.24 4.29 11.49
CA SER A 76 22.09 3.88 10.37
C SER A 76 21.37 2.99 9.35
N ASN A 77 20.37 2.22 9.81
CA ASN A 77 19.55 1.41 8.92
C ASN A 77 18.36 2.19 8.39
N LEU A 78 17.67 2.94 9.25
CA LEU A 78 16.43 3.64 8.92
C LEU A 78 16.62 4.77 7.90
N VAL A 79 17.80 5.37 7.80
CA VAL A 79 18.12 6.40 6.79
C VAL A 79 17.97 5.90 5.34
N LYS A 80 17.91 4.59 5.12
CA LYS A 80 17.73 3.97 3.79
C LYS A 80 16.28 3.94 3.32
N TYR A 81 15.33 4.24 4.20
CA TYR A 81 13.90 4.00 3.99
C TYR A 81 13.12 5.30 4.08
N ASP A 82 12.15 5.47 3.18
CA ASP A 82 11.23 6.60 3.15
C ASP A 82 10.06 6.40 4.12
N ALA A 83 9.71 5.15 4.41
CA ALA A 83 8.64 4.81 5.35
C ALA A 83 8.85 3.48 6.07
N LEU A 84 8.14 3.33 7.18
CA LEU A 84 7.98 2.09 7.94
C LEU A 84 6.54 1.60 7.85
N MET A 85 6.35 0.30 7.65
CA MET A 85 5.03 -0.31 7.63
C MET A 85 4.99 -1.50 8.59
N PHE A 86 4.15 -1.41 9.61
CA PHE A 86 3.93 -2.47 10.59
C PHE A 86 2.86 -3.42 10.07
N VAL A 87 3.21 -4.70 9.87
CA VAL A 87 2.33 -5.71 9.30
C VAL A 87 2.15 -6.82 10.33
N HIS A 88 0.91 -7.04 10.79
CA HIS A 88 0.56 -8.10 11.75
C HIS A 88 1.50 -8.17 12.98
N THR A 89 1.86 -7.01 13.53
CA THR A 89 2.74 -6.90 14.69
C THR A 89 1.95 -7.04 15.98
N THR A 90 2.39 -7.91 16.89
CA THR A 90 1.86 -7.95 18.26
C THR A 90 2.59 -6.93 19.14
N GLU A 91 1.86 -6.28 20.05
CA GLU A 91 2.46 -5.43 21.08
C GLU A 91 3.40 -6.27 21.96
N ASN A 92 4.56 -5.69 22.28
CA ASN A 92 5.38 -6.19 23.40
C ASN A 92 4.80 -5.62 24.69
N SER A 93 3.89 -6.36 25.33
CA SER A 93 3.51 -6.06 26.71
C SER A 93 4.69 -6.35 27.63
N LYS A 94 5.34 -5.28 28.10
CA LYS A 94 6.10 -5.33 29.35
C LYS A 94 5.23 -4.78 30.46
#